data_AF-A0A3Q3JM22-F1
#
_entry.id   AF-A0A3Q3JM22-F1
#
_cell.length_a   1.000
_cell.length_b   1.000
_cell.length_c   1.000
_cell.angle_alpha   90.00
_cell.angle_beta   90.00
_cell.angle_gamma   90.00
#
_symmetry.space_group_name_H-M   'P 1'
#
loop_
_entity.id
_entity.type
_entity.pdbx_description
1 polymer ?
#
loop_
_entity_poly.entity_id
_entity_poly.type
_entity_poly.pdbx_seq_one_letter_code
_entity_poly.pdbx_strand_id
1 'polypeptide(L)'
;MKAYILWTVFTWTFQGILCTCRFLWICPYNAIKFLPRETHITKESRQLKQLVLTKTKKEILSLKTRIACERASWKRRFAELQRKQEELHNQVQSWRMSQGPHRVFVPHSPMDLQLGHRVRVMLPSGRISTGTIRFLGHLQGEADFYLGVELQTPDHRLHDGHHRGQRYFEMPGYGAFVPFHKLLMAWE
;
A
#
# COMPACT_ATOMS: atom_id res chain seq x y z
N MET A 1 29.08 108.39 -8.83
CA MET A 1 29.10 107.76 -7.49
C MET A 1 28.01 106.70 -7.26
N LYS A 2 26.82 106.76 -7.87
CA LYS A 2 25.74 105.77 -7.61
C LYS A 2 25.97 104.37 -8.21
N ALA A 3 26.73 104.23 -9.30
CA ALA A 3 26.97 102.95 -9.97
C ALA A 3 27.93 102.00 -9.22
N TYR A 4 28.95 102.55 -8.55
CA TYR A 4 29.93 101.75 -7.81
C TYR A 4 29.34 101.09 -6.56
N ILE A 5 28.38 101.75 -5.89
CA ILE A 5 27.72 101.24 -4.69
C ILE A 5 26.74 100.12 -5.04
N LEU A 6 26.01 100.24 -6.16
CA LEU A 6 25.14 99.17 -6.65
C LEU A 6 25.93 97.94 -7.10
N TRP A 7 27.09 98.15 -7.73
CA TRP A 7 27.97 97.06 -8.16
C TRP A 7 28.55 96.28 -6.97
N THR A 8 28.96 96.96 -5.89
CA THR A 8 29.47 96.29 -4.69
C THR A 8 28.39 95.56 -3.92
N VAL A 9 27.18 96.09 -3.83
CA VAL A 9 26.06 95.37 -3.20
C VAL A 9 25.72 94.11 -4.00
N PHE A 10 25.69 94.20 -5.33
CA PHE A 10 25.38 93.05 -6.19
C PHE A 10 26.44 91.95 -6.10
N THR A 11 27.73 92.31 -6.12
CA THR A 11 28.82 91.33 -5.97
C THR A 11 28.82 90.66 -4.60
N TRP A 12 28.52 91.39 -3.53
CA TRP A 12 28.41 90.80 -2.19
C TRP A 12 27.20 89.88 -2.05
N THR A 13 26.05 90.21 -2.65
CA THR A 13 24.88 89.32 -2.65
C THR A 13 25.12 88.04 -3.46
N PHE A 14 25.75 88.13 -4.63
CA PHE A 14 26.08 86.96 -5.44
C PHE A 14 27.13 86.07 -4.77
N GLN A 15 28.14 86.65 -4.13
CA GLN A 15 29.16 85.91 -3.39
C GLN A 15 28.58 85.20 -2.16
N GLY A 16 27.66 85.86 -1.45
CA GLY A 16 26.93 85.26 -0.33
C GLY A 16 26.04 84.10 -0.77
N ILE A 17 25.27 84.27 -1.85
CA ILE A 17 24.39 83.23 -2.40
C ILE A 17 25.21 82.03 -2.89
N LEU A 18 26.29 82.25 -3.64
CA LEU A 18 27.19 81.18 -4.08
C LEU A 18 27.83 80.42 -2.89
N CYS A 19 28.12 81.10 -1.79
CA CYS A 19 28.58 80.47 -0.56
C CYS A 19 27.50 79.58 0.07
N THR A 20 26.26 80.06 0.18
CA THR A 20 25.16 79.26 0.74
C THR A 20 24.79 78.05 -0.14
N CYS A 21 24.83 78.19 -1.47
CA CYS A 21 24.60 77.09 -2.41
C CYS A 21 25.69 76.01 -2.32
N ARG A 22 26.94 76.41 -2.05
CA ARG A 22 28.04 75.46 -1.82
C ARG A 22 27.83 74.66 -0.53
N PHE A 23 27.33 75.28 0.54
CA PHE A 23 26.98 74.55 1.78
C PHE A 23 25.74 73.66 1.63
N LEU A 24 24.72 74.08 0.88
CA LEU A 24 23.51 73.29 0.65
C LEU A 24 23.76 72.02 -0.18
N TRP A 25 24.80 71.99 -1.04
CA TRP A 25 25.06 70.82 -1.88
C TRP A 25 26.04 69.81 -1.25
N ILE A 26 26.97 70.27 -0.40
CA ILE A 26 27.92 69.40 0.30
C ILE A 26 27.28 68.58 1.43
N CYS A 27 26.31 69.15 2.16
CA CYS A 27 25.64 68.46 3.28
C CYS A 27 24.84 67.20 2.88
N PRO A 28 23.98 67.20 1.84
CA PRO A 28 23.26 65.99 1.45
C PRO A 28 24.16 64.93 0.79
N TYR A 29 25.20 65.34 0.06
CA TYR A 29 26.11 64.41 -0.62
C TYR A 29 27.00 63.61 0.36
N ASN A 30 27.40 64.23 1.48
CA ASN A 30 28.13 63.52 2.53
C ASN A 30 27.21 62.61 3.37
N ALA A 31 25.96 63.01 3.66
CA ALA A 31 25.04 62.20 4.47
C ALA A 31 24.70 60.83 3.82
N ILE A 32 24.58 60.77 2.48
CA ILE A 32 24.27 59.53 1.76
C ILE A 32 25.48 58.58 1.70
N LYS A 33 26.71 59.12 1.72
CA LYS A 33 27.95 58.31 1.73
C LYS A 33 28.25 57.68 3.09
N PHE A 34 27.65 58.22 4.16
CA PHE A 34 27.76 57.73 5.55
C PHE A 34 26.58 56.88 6.02
N LEU A 35 25.60 56.58 5.16
CA LEU A 35 24.67 55.49 5.45
C LEU A 35 25.48 54.19 5.52
N PRO A 36 25.51 53.48 6.67
CA PRO A 36 26.25 52.24 6.79
C PRO A 36 25.67 51.26 5.78
N ARG A 37 26.46 50.97 4.75
CA ARG A 37 26.08 50.17 3.59
C ARG A 37 25.51 48.82 4.07
N GLU A 38 24.22 48.57 3.87
CA GLU A 38 23.43 47.32 4.14
C GLU A 38 24.07 46.00 3.65
N THR A 39 25.22 46.07 3.00
CA THR A 39 26.03 44.97 2.48
C THR A 39 26.53 43.97 3.52
N HIS A 40 26.70 44.35 4.79
CA HIS A 40 27.17 43.42 5.83
C HIS A 40 26.04 42.50 6.33
N ILE A 41 24.87 43.10 6.60
CA ILE A 41 23.65 42.38 7.03
C ILE A 41 23.22 41.40 5.94
N THR A 42 23.27 41.79 4.66
CA THR A 42 22.92 40.92 3.53
C THR A 42 23.92 39.76 3.32
N LYS A 43 25.22 39.94 3.61
CA LYS A 43 26.22 38.87 3.54
C LYS A 43 26.08 37.85 4.69
N GLU A 44 25.92 38.31 5.93
CA GLU A 44 25.64 37.41 7.07
C GLU A 44 24.32 36.65 6.87
N SER A 45 23.28 37.33 6.41
CA SER A 45 21.99 36.69 6.08
C SER A 45 22.14 35.61 5.02
N ARG A 46 23.01 35.79 4.01
CA ARG A 46 23.31 34.77 3.00
C ARG A 46 24.09 33.60 3.58
N GLN A 47 25.09 33.86 4.44
CA GLN A 47 25.85 32.79 5.10
C GLN A 47 24.97 31.96 6.04
N LEU A 48 24.09 32.60 6.81
CA LEU A 48 23.14 31.92 7.69
C LEU A 48 22.17 31.04 6.90
N LYS A 49 21.63 31.55 5.78
CA LYS A 49 20.79 30.75 4.88
C LYS A 49 21.54 29.54 4.32
N GLN A 50 22.81 29.69 3.96
CA GLN A 50 23.64 28.59 3.46
C GLN A 50 23.93 27.54 4.56
N LEU A 51 24.19 27.97 5.79
CA LEU A 51 24.41 27.11 6.94
C LEU A 51 23.15 26.30 7.29
N VAL A 52 22.00 26.95 7.35
CA VAL A 52 20.71 26.28 7.60
C VAL A 52 20.44 25.27 6.48
N LEU A 53 20.60 25.66 5.22
CA LEU A 53 20.40 24.76 4.07
C LEU A 53 21.32 23.53 4.13
N THR A 54 22.60 23.71 4.47
CA THR A 54 23.54 22.58 4.59
C THR A 54 23.20 21.67 5.78
N LYS A 55 22.73 22.23 6.90
CA LYS A 55 22.25 21.45 8.04
C LYS A 55 21.00 20.63 7.69
N THR A 56 19.98 21.25 7.09
CA THR A 56 18.75 20.55 6.68
C THR A 56 19.02 19.50 5.60
N LYS A 57 19.94 19.76 4.66
CA LYS A 57 20.37 18.75 3.67
C LYS A 57 20.98 17.51 4.33
N LYS A 58 21.78 17.68 5.38
CA LYS A 58 22.35 16.56 6.15
C LYS A 58 21.28 15.77 6.90
N GLU A 59 20.31 16.47 7.51
CA GLU A 59 19.18 15.83 8.18
C GLU A 59 18.31 15.03 7.21
N ILE A 60 17.96 15.62 6.05
CA ILE A 60 17.21 14.93 4.98
C ILE A 60 18.00 13.71 4.49
N LEU A 61 19.31 13.83 4.28
CA LEU A 61 20.15 12.72 3.85
C LEU A 61 20.16 11.60 4.90
N SER A 62 20.32 11.95 6.18
CA SER A 62 20.26 10.99 7.29
C SER A 62 18.92 10.24 7.32
N LEU A 63 17.80 10.96 7.20
CA LEU A 63 16.46 10.37 7.16
C LEU A 63 16.28 9.46 5.93
N LYS A 64 16.74 9.88 4.75
CA LYS A 64 16.71 9.06 3.53
C LYS A 64 17.47 7.74 3.72
N THR A 65 18.66 7.79 4.32
CA THR A 65 19.46 6.60 4.61
C THR A 65 18.73 5.68 5.58
N ARG A 66 18.13 6.22 6.66
CA ARG A 66 17.35 5.42 7.62
C ARG A 66 16.18 4.72 6.95
N ILE A 67 15.38 5.44 6.17
CA ILE A 67 14.23 4.88 5.44
C ILE A 67 14.70 3.82 4.43
N ALA A 68 15.81 4.05 3.72
CA ALA A 68 16.38 3.07 2.81
C ALA A 68 16.82 1.79 3.53
N CYS A 69 17.49 1.92 4.68
CA CYS A 69 17.88 0.80 5.52
C CYS A 69 16.66 0.03 6.06
N GLU A 70 15.64 0.73 6.56
CA GLU A 70 14.39 0.12 7.00
C GLU A 70 13.71 -0.62 5.85
N ARG A 71 13.59 -0.01 4.67
CA ARG A 71 13.01 -0.65 3.49
C ARG A 71 13.78 -1.92 3.09
N ALA A 72 15.11 -1.89 3.15
CA ALA A 72 15.93 -3.08 2.90
C ALA A 72 15.74 -4.17 3.96
N SER A 73 15.55 -3.78 5.22
CA SER A 73 15.21 -4.69 6.32
C SER A 73 13.84 -5.34 6.10
N TRP A 74 12.82 -4.54 5.79
CA TRP A 74 11.48 -5.03 5.48
C TRP A 74 11.46 -5.97 4.27
N LYS A 75 12.20 -5.64 3.20
CA LYS A 75 12.35 -6.54 2.05
C LYS A 75 12.94 -7.90 2.42
N ARG A 76 13.95 -7.92 3.30
CA ARG A 76 14.56 -9.17 3.79
C ARG A 76 13.56 -9.98 4.64
N ARG A 77 12.88 -9.34 5.59
CA ARG A 77 11.87 -10.00 6.44
C ARG A 77 10.71 -10.55 5.62
N PHE A 78 10.25 -9.79 4.61
CA PHE A 78 9.20 -10.24 3.69
C PHE A 78 9.64 -11.46 2.88
N ALA A 79 10.87 -11.44 2.32
CA ALA A 79 11.41 -12.59 1.60
C ALA A 79 11.57 -13.83 2.50
N GLU A 80 11.95 -13.65 3.77
CA GLU A 80 12.01 -14.75 4.73
C GLU A 80 10.64 -15.34 5.05
N LEU A 81 9.63 -14.50 5.26
CA LEU A 81 8.25 -14.96 5.45
C LEU A 81 7.75 -15.73 4.24
N GLN A 82 8.05 -15.25 3.03
CA GLN A 82 7.66 -15.92 1.80
C GLN A 82 8.36 -17.29 1.65
N ARG A 83 9.63 -17.43 2.06
CA ARG A 83 10.30 -18.74 2.13
C ARG A 83 9.66 -19.67 3.14
N LYS A 84 9.33 -19.18 4.35
CA LYS A 84 8.66 -20.00 5.37
C LYS A 84 7.30 -20.48 4.90
N GLN A 85 6.55 -19.64 4.19
CA GLN A 85 5.29 -20.03 3.58
C GLN A 85 5.49 -21.14 2.53
N GLU A 86 6.50 -21.00 1.67
CA GLU A 86 6.83 -22.00 0.64
C GLU A 86 7.31 -23.31 1.26
N GLU A 87 8.13 -23.25 2.32
CA GLU A 87 8.59 -24.41 3.07
C GLU A 87 7.42 -25.16 3.71
N LEU A 88 6.51 -24.45 4.39
CA LEU A 88 5.30 -25.06 4.94
C LEU A 88 4.43 -25.68 3.84
N HIS A 89 4.27 -25.00 2.71
CA HIS A 89 3.51 -25.53 1.57
C HIS A 89 4.13 -26.82 1.03
N ASN A 90 5.44 -26.83 0.80
CA ASN A 90 6.17 -28.02 0.36
C ASN A 90 6.13 -29.15 1.39
N GLN A 91 6.21 -28.81 2.68
CA GLN A 91 6.09 -29.78 3.75
C GLN A 91 4.71 -30.44 3.71
N VAL A 92 3.62 -29.67 3.62
CA VAL A 92 2.25 -30.18 3.47
C VAL A 92 2.10 -31.05 2.23
N GLN A 93 2.66 -30.63 1.09
CA GLN A 93 2.64 -31.43 -0.13
C GLN A 93 3.40 -32.76 0.04
N SER A 94 4.59 -32.75 0.62
CA SER A 94 5.36 -33.95 0.91
C SER A 94 4.63 -34.88 1.88
N TRP A 95 4.00 -34.33 2.93
CA TRP A 95 3.13 -35.10 3.83
C TRP A 95 1.98 -35.75 3.08
N ARG A 96 1.32 -35.05 2.15
CA ARG A 96 0.25 -35.62 1.31
C ARG A 96 0.78 -36.76 0.44
N MET A 97 1.92 -36.57 -0.23
CA MET A 97 2.52 -37.58 -1.11
C MET A 97 3.07 -38.81 -0.35
N SER A 98 3.48 -38.63 0.91
CA SER A 98 4.04 -39.70 1.74
C SER A 98 2.97 -40.55 2.42
N GLN A 99 1.70 -40.10 2.46
CA GLN A 99 0.61 -40.86 3.05
C GLN A 99 0.04 -41.79 1.98
N GLY A 100 0.10 -43.10 2.22
CA GLY A 100 -0.34 -44.12 1.26
C GLY A 100 -1.82 -43.97 0.83
N PRO A 101 -2.24 -44.70 -0.22
CA PRO A 101 -3.40 -44.37 -1.06
C PRO A 101 -4.78 -44.34 -0.38
N HIS A 102 -4.93 -44.59 0.92
CA HIS A 102 -6.23 -44.58 1.60
C HIS A 102 -6.16 -43.99 3.02
N ARG A 103 -5.63 -42.76 3.15
CA ARG A 103 -5.80 -42.06 4.42
C ARG A 103 -7.23 -41.52 4.51
N VAL A 104 -8.06 -42.21 5.27
CA VAL A 104 -9.34 -41.70 5.72
C VAL A 104 -9.09 -40.51 6.65
N PHE A 105 -9.71 -39.36 6.34
CA PHE A 105 -9.67 -38.17 7.18
C PHE A 105 -11.08 -37.58 7.37
N VAL A 106 -11.24 -36.84 8.46
CA VAL A 106 -12.45 -36.04 8.71
C VAL A 106 -12.16 -34.63 8.20
N PRO A 107 -12.81 -34.17 7.12
CA PRO A 107 -12.60 -32.81 6.60
C PRO A 107 -13.12 -31.78 7.60
N HIS A 108 -12.30 -30.79 7.94
CA HIS A 108 -12.66 -29.72 8.88
C HIS A 108 -13.11 -28.46 8.14
N SER A 109 -12.68 -28.30 6.89
CA SER A 109 -13.06 -27.22 5.99
C SER A 109 -13.42 -27.77 4.60
N PRO A 110 -14.33 -27.12 3.84
CA PRO A 110 -14.55 -27.47 2.43
C PRO A 110 -13.28 -27.37 1.57
N MET A 111 -12.27 -26.62 2.03
CA MET A 111 -10.96 -26.52 1.39
C MET A 111 -10.10 -27.79 1.51
N ASP A 112 -10.46 -28.71 2.42
CA ASP A 112 -9.77 -30.00 2.59
C ASP A 112 -10.20 -31.03 1.54
N LEU A 113 -11.21 -30.71 0.73
CA LEU A 113 -11.84 -31.61 -0.22
C LEU A 113 -11.43 -31.29 -1.65
N GLN A 114 -11.30 -32.35 -2.46
CA GLN A 114 -10.98 -32.25 -3.87
C GLN A 114 -11.95 -33.09 -4.70
N LEU A 115 -12.11 -32.71 -5.96
CA LEU A 115 -12.88 -33.50 -6.92
C LEU A 115 -12.23 -34.88 -7.06
N GLY A 116 -13.05 -35.94 -7.09
CA GLY A 116 -12.58 -37.32 -7.16
C GLY A 116 -12.35 -37.99 -5.81
N HIS A 117 -12.29 -37.25 -4.68
CA HIS A 117 -12.25 -37.88 -3.37
C HIS A 117 -13.48 -38.75 -3.14
N ARG A 118 -13.27 -39.91 -2.53
CA ARG A 118 -14.33 -40.78 -2.03
C ARG A 118 -14.76 -40.28 -0.67
N VAL A 119 -16.07 -40.24 -0.44
CA VAL A 119 -16.67 -39.64 0.75
C VAL A 119 -17.76 -40.52 1.31
N ARG A 120 -17.94 -40.43 2.64
CA ARG A 120 -19.09 -40.98 3.33
C ARG A 120 -19.95 -39.84 3.83
N VAL A 121 -21.20 -39.81 3.38
CA VAL A 121 -22.13 -38.69 3.59
C VAL A 121 -23.44 -39.18 4.19
N MET A 122 -24.06 -38.31 4.99
CA MET A 122 -25.44 -38.50 5.45
C MET A 122 -26.40 -37.89 4.42
N LEU A 123 -27.20 -38.74 3.77
CA LEU A 123 -28.25 -38.28 2.87
C LEU A 123 -29.37 -37.57 3.65
N PRO A 124 -30.17 -36.71 2.99
CA PRO A 124 -31.39 -36.16 3.57
C PRO A 124 -32.38 -37.22 4.08
N SER A 125 -32.33 -38.44 3.54
CA SER A 125 -33.11 -39.59 4.02
C SER A 125 -32.67 -40.15 5.37
N GLY A 126 -31.57 -39.63 5.95
CA GLY A 126 -30.96 -40.13 7.19
C GLY A 126 -30.05 -41.34 7.00
N ARG A 127 -29.95 -41.88 5.78
CA ARG A 127 -29.05 -43.00 5.47
C ARG A 127 -27.63 -42.52 5.22
N ILE A 128 -26.66 -43.32 5.62
CA ILE A 128 -25.25 -43.08 5.31
C ILE A 128 -24.93 -43.79 3.98
N SER A 129 -24.42 -43.04 3.01
CA SER A 129 -23.98 -43.59 1.74
C SER A 129 -22.55 -43.19 1.41
N THR A 130 -21.93 -43.98 0.55
CA THR A 130 -20.58 -43.75 0.02
C THR A 130 -20.69 -43.27 -1.41
N GLY A 131 -19.90 -42.27 -1.76
CA GLY A 131 -19.84 -41.78 -3.13
C GLY A 131 -18.56 -41.03 -3.44
N THR A 132 -18.49 -40.45 -4.63
CA THR A 132 -17.33 -39.71 -5.14
C THR A 132 -17.70 -38.26 -5.38
N ILE A 133 -16.86 -37.32 -4.96
CA ILE A 133 -17.12 -35.89 -5.17
C ILE A 133 -16.98 -35.54 -6.65
N ARG A 134 -18.03 -34.95 -7.23
CA ARG A 134 -18.06 -34.42 -8.61
C ARG A 134 -18.27 -32.91 -8.68
N PHE A 135 -18.75 -32.30 -7.61
CA PHE A 135 -18.93 -30.86 -7.51
C PHE A 135 -18.69 -30.36 -6.08
N LEU A 136 -18.07 -29.19 -5.97
CA LEU A 136 -17.78 -28.49 -4.72
C LEU A 136 -18.13 -27.02 -4.92
N GLY A 137 -19.10 -26.49 -4.17
CA GLY A 137 -19.47 -25.08 -4.29
C GLY A 137 -20.78 -24.71 -3.62
N HIS A 138 -21.14 -23.44 -3.72
CA HIS A 138 -22.44 -22.95 -3.25
C HIS A 138 -23.50 -23.18 -4.34
N LEU A 139 -24.70 -23.57 -3.94
CA LEU A 139 -25.85 -23.68 -4.84
C LEU A 139 -26.58 -22.34 -4.93
N GLN A 140 -27.22 -22.08 -6.07
CA GLN A 140 -27.98 -20.85 -6.30
C GLN A 140 -29.12 -20.73 -5.28
N GLY A 141 -29.03 -19.67 -4.46
CA GLY A 141 -30.01 -19.36 -3.43
C GLY A 141 -29.81 -20.13 -2.12
N GLU A 142 -28.66 -20.79 -1.94
CA GLU A 142 -28.27 -21.43 -0.68
C GLU A 142 -27.06 -20.71 -0.07
N ALA A 143 -27.06 -20.54 1.26
CA ALA A 143 -25.95 -19.90 1.99
C ALA A 143 -24.81 -20.88 2.32
N ASP A 144 -25.12 -22.18 2.39
CA ASP A 144 -24.17 -23.20 2.78
C ASP A 144 -23.33 -23.71 1.61
N PHE A 145 -22.20 -24.33 1.94
CA PHE A 145 -21.36 -25.05 0.98
C PHE A 145 -21.91 -26.45 0.72
N TYR A 146 -22.06 -26.82 -0.55
CA TYR A 146 -22.62 -28.10 -0.99
C TYR A 146 -21.60 -28.93 -1.76
N LEU A 147 -21.79 -30.24 -1.65
CA LEU A 147 -21.07 -31.27 -2.38
C LEU A 147 -22.04 -31.97 -3.33
N GLY A 148 -21.69 -32.02 -4.61
CA GLY A 148 -22.30 -32.95 -5.54
C GLY A 148 -21.55 -34.27 -5.45
N VAL A 149 -22.22 -35.30 -4.95
CA VAL A 149 -21.64 -36.63 -4.74
C VAL A 149 -22.33 -37.63 -5.68
N GLU A 150 -21.51 -38.39 -6.40
CA GLU A 150 -21.92 -39.56 -7.18
C GLU A 150 -21.97 -40.76 -6.24
N LEU A 151 -23.18 -41.20 -5.90
CA LEU A 151 -23.38 -42.30 -4.99
C LEU A 151 -23.04 -43.62 -5.68
N GLN A 152 -22.31 -44.49 -4.97
CA GLN A 152 -21.98 -45.82 -5.47
C GLN A 152 -23.22 -46.75 -5.44
N THR A 153 -24.13 -46.52 -4.49
CA THR A 153 -25.40 -47.26 -4.40
C THR A 153 -26.56 -46.41 -4.91
N PRO A 154 -27.39 -46.95 -5.81
CA PRO A 154 -28.64 -46.32 -6.20
C PRO A 154 -29.59 -46.14 -5.01
N ASP A 155 -29.96 -44.91 -4.67
CA ASP A 155 -31.10 -44.66 -3.78
C ASP A 155 -32.27 -44.14 -4.62
N HIS A 156 -33.52 -44.56 -4.41
CA HIS A 156 -34.64 -44.28 -5.34
C HIS A 156 -35.01 -42.77 -5.52
N ARG A 157 -34.29 -41.83 -4.88
CA ARG A 157 -34.53 -40.37 -4.90
C ARG A 157 -33.30 -39.60 -5.37
N LEU A 158 -32.85 -39.83 -6.59
CA LEU A 158 -31.63 -39.23 -7.14
C LEU A 158 -31.94 -38.10 -8.11
N HIS A 159 -31.00 -37.15 -8.19
CA HIS A 159 -31.05 -36.00 -9.07
C HIS A 159 -29.97 -36.12 -10.16
N ASP A 160 -30.31 -35.77 -11.40
CA ASP A 160 -29.40 -35.75 -12.56
C ASP A 160 -28.41 -34.55 -12.54
N GLY A 161 -27.96 -34.15 -11.36
CA GLY A 161 -27.07 -32.99 -11.17
C GLY A 161 -27.69 -31.62 -11.44
N HIS A 162 -29.02 -31.56 -11.51
CA HIS A 162 -29.77 -30.30 -11.62
C HIS A 162 -30.27 -29.86 -10.24
N HIS A 163 -30.07 -28.58 -9.92
CA HIS A 163 -30.65 -27.93 -8.76
C HIS A 163 -31.38 -26.67 -9.21
N ARG A 164 -32.69 -26.59 -8.94
CA ARG A 164 -33.58 -25.46 -9.29
C ARG A 164 -33.49 -25.00 -10.77
N GLY A 165 -33.34 -25.93 -11.71
CA GLY A 165 -33.28 -25.65 -13.15
C GLY A 165 -31.88 -25.31 -13.69
N GLN A 166 -30.86 -25.23 -12.84
CA GLN A 166 -29.46 -25.07 -13.25
C GLN A 166 -28.70 -26.40 -13.13
N ARG A 167 -27.91 -26.74 -14.16
CA ARG A 167 -27.05 -27.93 -14.18
C ARG A 167 -25.68 -27.58 -13.59
N TYR A 168 -25.32 -28.23 -12.49
CA TYR A 168 -24.00 -28.04 -11.85
C TYR A 168 -22.98 -29.09 -12.31
N PHE A 169 -23.46 -30.29 -12.64
CA PHE A 169 -22.66 -31.37 -13.19
C PHE A 169 -23.59 -32.33 -13.96
N GLU A 170 -23.03 -33.10 -14.90
CA GLU A 170 -23.75 -34.15 -15.63
C GLU A 170 -23.41 -35.50 -14.99
N MET A 171 -24.43 -36.26 -14.59
CA MET A 171 -24.24 -37.55 -13.93
C MET A 171 -25.27 -38.59 -14.40
N PRO A 172 -24.86 -39.86 -14.61
CA PRO A 172 -25.78 -40.94 -14.98
C PRO A 172 -26.63 -41.40 -13.78
N GLY A 173 -27.56 -40.55 -13.34
CA GLY A 173 -28.72 -40.93 -12.53
C GLY A 173 -28.49 -41.22 -11.04
N TYR A 174 -27.26 -41.14 -10.50
CA TYR A 174 -26.94 -41.47 -9.09
C TYR A 174 -26.42 -40.30 -8.23
N GLY A 175 -26.95 -39.09 -8.46
CA GLY A 175 -26.44 -37.87 -7.86
C GLY A 175 -27.20 -37.32 -6.66
N ALA A 176 -26.46 -36.92 -5.63
CA ALA A 176 -27.01 -36.21 -4.48
C ALA A 176 -26.22 -34.93 -4.19
N PHE A 177 -26.95 -33.85 -3.89
CA PHE A 177 -26.37 -32.65 -3.29
C PHE A 177 -26.43 -32.77 -1.77
N VAL A 178 -25.28 -32.71 -1.11
CA VAL A 178 -25.15 -32.85 0.33
C VAL A 178 -24.42 -31.63 0.91
N PRO A 179 -24.96 -30.96 1.93
CA PRO A 179 -24.26 -29.89 2.65
C PRO A 179 -22.96 -30.38 3.31
N PHE A 180 -21.96 -29.51 3.42
CA PHE A 180 -20.67 -29.85 4.04
C PHE A 180 -20.79 -30.42 5.46
N HIS A 181 -21.71 -29.89 6.28
CA HIS A 181 -21.92 -30.35 7.66
C HIS A 181 -22.47 -31.79 7.77
N LYS A 182 -22.91 -32.41 6.66
CA LYS A 182 -23.37 -33.80 6.60
C LYS A 182 -22.30 -34.77 6.09
N LEU A 183 -21.10 -34.27 5.85
CA LEU A 183 -19.95 -35.07 5.46
C LEU A 183 -19.30 -35.68 6.70
N LEU A 184 -19.10 -37.00 6.68
CA LEU A 184 -18.52 -37.73 7.82
C LEU A 184 -17.01 -37.89 7.68
N MET A 185 -16.56 -38.27 6.48
CA MET A 185 -15.16 -38.58 6.20
C MET A 185 -14.90 -38.56 4.68
N ALA A 186 -13.65 -38.33 4.31
CA ALA A 186 -13.14 -38.36 2.95
C ALA A 186 -11.85 -39.19 2.86
N TRP A 187 -11.58 -39.75 1.69
CA TRP A 187 -10.34 -40.44 1.35
C TRP A 187 -10.08 -40.36 -0.16
N GLU A 188 -8.85 -40.63 -0.55
CA GLU A 188 -8.40 -40.72 -1.95
C GLU A 188 -8.70 -42.11 -2.55
#